data_AF-A0A349BSR2-F1
#
_entry.id   AF-A0A349BSR2-F1
#
_cell.length_a   1.000
_cell.length_b   1.000
_cell.length_c   1.000
_cell.angle_alpha   90.00
_cell.angle_beta   90.00
_cell.angle_gamma   90.00
#
_symmetry.space_group_name_H-M   'P 1'
#
loop_
_entity.id
_entity.type
_entity.pdbx_description
1 polymer ?
#
loop_
_entity_poly.entity_id
_entity_poly.type
_entity_poly.pdbx_seq_one_letter_code
_entity_poly.pdbx_strand_id
1 'polypeptide(L)'
;MADVMNSIVPNFVQFLPEAKEFNLFKRSDNYAFYEKMNIPAQTLSSFDFKNFDYYHQAGDEPHQLDIENMNQIVRTAAFILAKMIHQKDTIEGYPEFE
;
A
#
# COMPACT_ATOMS: atom_id res chain seq x y z
N MET A 1 6.97 -7.47 -3.75
CA MET A 1 5.57 -7.53 -3.28
C MET A 1 4.59 -7.01 -4.32
N ALA A 2 4.74 -5.77 -4.84
CA ALA A 2 3.83 -5.21 -5.85
C ALA A 2 3.71 -6.09 -7.11
N ASP A 3 4.82 -6.63 -7.63
CA ASP A 3 4.79 -7.53 -8.80
C ASP A 3 3.98 -8.81 -8.55
N VAL A 4 4.07 -9.38 -7.35
CA VAL A 4 3.29 -10.56 -6.93
C VAL A 4 1.81 -10.21 -6.84
N MET A 5 1.47 -9.05 -6.28
CA MET A 5 0.08 -8.59 -6.22
C MET A 5 -0.49 -8.36 -7.62
N ASN A 6 0.30 -7.74 -8.52
CA ASN A 6 -0.10 -7.44 -9.88
C ASN A 6 -0.12 -8.65 -10.82
N SER A 7 0.59 -9.74 -10.48
CA SER A 7 0.44 -11.02 -11.20
C SER A 7 -0.90 -11.70 -10.92
N ILE A 8 -1.50 -11.44 -9.74
CA ILE A 8 -2.82 -11.94 -9.35
C ILE A 8 -3.94 -11.03 -9.88
N VAL A 9 -3.82 -9.71 -9.68
CA VAL A 9 -4.76 -8.71 -10.23
C VAL A 9 -3.94 -7.59 -10.89
N PRO A 10 -3.89 -7.54 -12.23
CA PRO A 10 -3.13 -6.54 -12.95
C PRO A 10 -3.53 -5.10 -12.58
N ASN A 11 -2.53 -4.22 -12.49
CA ASN A 11 -2.68 -2.78 -12.25
C ASN A 11 -3.31 -2.38 -10.89
N PHE A 12 -3.38 -3.30 -9.92
CA PHE A 12 -3.91 -2.98 -8.59
C PHE A 12 -2.96 -2.08 -7.78
N VAL A 13 -1.67 -2.41 -7.74
CA VAL A 13 -0.64 -1.59 -7.07
C VAL A 13 0.15 -0.84 -8.13
N GLN A 14 0.20 0.49 -8.01
CA GLN A 14 0.96 1.36 -8.90
C GLN A 14 2.01 2.12 -8.11
N PHE A 15 3.14 2.40 -8.76
CA PHE A 15 4.21 3.20 -8.15
C PHE A 15 3.94 4.69 -8.38
N LEU A 16 3.79 5.43 -7.29
CA LEU A 16 3.69 6.89 -7.28
C LEU A 16 5.11 7.48 -7.19
N PRO A 17 5.65 8.14 -8.24
CA PRO A 17 7.03 8.65 -8.25
C PRO A 17 7.34 9.58 -7.07
N GLU A 18 6.39 10.44 -6.70
CA GLU A 18 6.46 11.38 -5.60
C GLU A 18 6.66 10.67 -4.25
N ALA A 19 6.22 9.41 -4.12
CA ALA A 19 6.43 8.63 -2.90
C ALA A 19 7.92 8.42 -2.60
N LYS A 20 8.76 8.31 -3.65
CA LYS A 20 10.21 8.24 -3.50
C LYS A 20 10.80 9.60 -3.17
N GLU A 21 10.36 10.65 -3.86
CA GLU A 21 10.86 12.02 -3.65
C GLU A 21 10.65 12.49 -2.21
N PHE A 22 9.49 12.18 -1.62
CA PHE A 22 9.15 12.56 -0.25
C PHE A 22 9.50 11.50 0.81
N ASN A 23 10.15 10.40 0.42
CA ASN A 23 10.48 9.26 1.28
C ASN A 23 9.27 8.73 2.06
N LEU A 24 8.11 8.57 1.40
CA LEU A 24 6.87 8.20 2.08
C LEU A 24 6.92 6.81 2.73
N PHE A 25 7.79 5.91 2.26
CA PHE A 25 8.06 4.63 2.92
C PHE A 25 8.48 4.79 4.39
N LYS A 26 9.14 5.90 4.74
CA LYS A 26 9.59 6.22 6.11
C LYS A 26 8.54 7.00 6.93
N ARG A 27 7.36 7.24 6.38
CA ARG A 27 6.31 8.11 6.96
C ARG A 27 5.03 7.37 7.34
N SER A 28 5.09 6.05 7.46
CA SER A 28 3.99 5.21 7.91
C SER A 28 4.53 4.11 8.83
N ASP A 29 3.64 3.34 9.45
CA ASP A 29 3.98 2.35 10.48
C ASP A 29 4.93 1.26 9.96
N ASN A 30 4.91 1.03 8.65
CA ASN A 30 5.70 0.02 7.96
C ASN A 30 7.22 0.17 8.17
N TYR A 31 7.72 1.40 8.34
CA TYR A 31 9.16 1.64 8.46
C TYR A 31 9.76 1.00 9.72
N ALA A 32 9.06 1.05 10.85
CA ALA A 32 9.54 0.47 12.10
C ALA A 32 9.70 -1.06 12.00
N PHE A 33 8.79 -1.73 11.29
CA PHE A 33 8.92 -3.18 11.02
C PHE A 33 10.14 -3.48 10.16
N TYR A 34 10.37 -2.68 9.11
CA TYR A 34 11.56 -2.83 8.28
C TYR A 34 12.84 -2.65 9.10
N GLU A 35 12.98 -1.55 9.85
CA GLU A 35 14.22 -1.28 10.62
C GLU A 35 14.50 -2.33 11.71
N LYS A 36 13.46 -2.86 12.37
CA LYS A 36 13.65 -3.78 13.50
C LYS A 36 13.76 -5.23 13.10
N MET A 37 13.11 -5.63 12.01
CA MET A 37 12.99 -7.04 11.64
C MET A 37 13.62 -7.35 10.29
N ASN A 38 14.02 -6.33 9.53
CA ASN A 38 14.52 -6.45 8.16
C ASN A 38 13.55 -7.25 7.26
N ILE A 39 12.24 -7.04 7.43
CA ILE A 39 11.20 -7.71 6.65
C ILE A 39 10.56 -6.78 5.63
N PRO A 40 10.04 -7.31 4.51
CA PRO A 40 9.16 -6.59 3.61
C PRO A 40 7.90 -6.06 4.32
N ALA A 41 7.87 -4.75 4.59
CA ALA A 41 6.70 -4.05 5.16
C ALA A 41 6.35 -2.87 4.25
N GLN A 42 5.42 -3.06 3.31
CA GLN A 42 4.93 -2.00 2.43
C GLN A 42 3.58 -1.47 2.94
N THR A 43 3.37 -0.16 2.84
CA THR A 43 2.04 0.45 3.01
C THR A 43 1.40 0.60 1.62
N LEU A 44 0.14 0.16 1.51
CA LEU A 44 -0.71 0.49 0.35
C LEU A 44 -1.57 1.69 0.74
N SER A 45 -1.58 2.72 -0.10
CA SER A 45 -2.34 3.95 0.13
C SER A 45 -3.05 4.36 -1.15
N SER A 46 -4.29 4.83 -1.01
CA SER A 46 -5.06 5.44 -2.11
C SER A 46 -4.70 6.91 -2.36
N PHE A 47 -3.75 7.47 -1.60
CA PHE A 47 -3.31 8.86 -1.73
C PHE A 47 -2.55 9.11 -3.05
N ASP A 48 -2.84 10.24 -3.71
CA ASP A 48 -2.29 10.60 -5.03
C ASP A 48 -1.82 12.07 -5.17
N PHE A 49 -1.60 12.78 -4.05
CA PHE A 49 -1.31 14.22 -3.99
C PHE A 49 -2.39 15.12 -4.60
N LYS A 50 -3.57 14.60 -4.93
CA LYS A 50 -4.73 15.38 -5.39
C LYS A 50 -5.94 15.17 -4.48
N ASN A 51 -5.94 14.12 -3.67
CA ASN A 51 -7.03 13.72 -2.79
C ASN A 51 -6.76 13.98 -1.29
N PHE A 52 -6.28 15.17 -0.93
CA PHE A 52 -5.87 15.50 0.45
C PHE A 52 -6.55 16.72 1.06
N ASP A 53 -7.61 17.24 0.43
CA ASP A 53 -8.34 18.44 0.89
C ASP A 53 -8.80 18.34 2.34
N TYR A 54 -9.10 17.13 2.82
CA TYR A 54 -9.56 16.87 4.18
C TYR A 54 -8.51 16.25 5.11
N TYR A 55 -7.30 15.95 4.61
CA TYR A 55 -6.26 15.33 5.41
C TYR A 55 -5.86 16.21 6.61
N HIS A 56 -5.89 15.65 7.82
CA HIS A 56 -5.64 16.36 9.09
C HIS A 56 -6.60 17.52 9.37
N GLN A 57 -7.81 17.48 8.81
CA GLN A 57 -8.84 18.50 9.03
C GLN A 57 -10.11 17.89 9.60
N ALA A 58 -10.95 18.73 10.21
CA ALA A 58 -12.26 18.32 10.72
C ALA A 58 -13.25 17.87 9.63
N GLY A 59 -12.91 18.05 8.35
CA GLY A 59 -13.72 17.59 7.22
C GLY A 59 -13.50 16.12 6.85
N ASP A 60 -12.56 15.42 7.48
CA ASP A 60 -12.32 13.98 7.26
C ASP A 60 -13.45 13.15 7.91
N GLU A 61 -14.60 13.16 7.26
CA GLU A 61 -15.87 12.66 7.78
C GLU A 61 -16.45 11.57 6.89
N PRO A 62 -17.29 10.65 7.41
CA PRO A 62 -17.78 9.50 6.65
C PRO A 62 -18.50 9.83 5.32
N HIS A 63 -19.10 11.01 5.21
CA HIS A 63 -19.80 11.45 4.00
C HIS A 63 -18.86 11.93 2.88
N GLN A 64 -17.57 12.10 3.16
CA GLN A 64 -16.54 12.40 2.15
C GLN A 64 -15.94 11.13 1.52
N LEU A 65 -16.23 9.96 2.10
CA LEU A 65 -15.69 8.69 1.62
C LEU A 65 -16.29 8.31 0.27
N ASP A 66 -15.44 7.99 -0.70
CA ASP A 66 -15.83 7.22 -1.87
C ASP A 66 -16.00 5.74 -1.47
N ILE A 67 -17.23 5.40 -1.06
CA ILE A 67 -17.58 4.06 -0.57
C ILE A 67 -17.39 2.99 -1.65
N GLU A 68 -17.66 3.31 -2.92
CA GLU A 68 -17.51 2.35 -4.01
C GLU A 68 -16.03 2.02 -4.22
N ASN A 69 -15.18 3.04 -4.32
CA ASN A 69 -13.73 2.83 -4.44
C ASN A 69 -13.15 2.09 -3.23
N MET A 70 -13.55 2.47 -2.01
CA MET A 70 -13.12 1.78 -0.78
C MET A 70 -13.49 0.30 -0.81
N ASN A 71 -14.73 -0.04 -1.19
CA ASN A 71 -15.18 -1.43 -1.29
C ASN A 71 -14.39 -2.22 -2.35
N GLN A 72 -14.07 -1.60 -3.49
CA GLN A 72 -13.25 -2.22 -4.53
C GLN A 72 -11.82 -2.51 -4.04
N ILE A 73 -11.19 -1.54 -3.35
CA ILE A 73 -9.88 -1.72 -2.73
C ILE A 73 -9.90 -2.87 -1.72
N VAL A 74 -10.87 -2.86 -0.78
CA VAL A 74 -11.00 -3.88 0.27
C VAL A 74 -11.17 -5.28 -0.34
N ARG A 75 -12.09 -5.44 -1.29
CA ARG A 75 -12.36 -6.75 -1.92
C ARG A 75 -11.15 -7.26 -2.71
N THR A 76 -10.50 -6.38 -3.46
CA THR A 76 -9.34 -6.74 -4.27
C THR A 76 -8.13 -7.10 -3.41
N ALA A 77 -7.85 -6.30 -2.38
CA ALA A 77 -6.79 -6.59 -1.41
C ALA A 77 -7.04 -7.91 -0.69
N ALA A 78 -8.26 -8.16 -0.20
CA ALA A 78 -8.61 -9.41 0.47
C ALA A 78 -8.41 -10.64 -0.44
N PHE A 79 -8.83 -10.54 -1.71
CA PHE A 79 -8.63 -11.62 -2.69
C PHE A 79 -7.14 -11.90 -2.95
N ILE A 80 -6.34 -10.85 -3.16
CA ILE A 80 -4.89 -10.97 -3.39
C ILE A 80 -4.20 -11.59 -2.18
N LEU A 81 -4.48 -11.10 -0.97
CA LEU A 81 -3.88 -11.62 0.26
C LEU A 81 -4.23 -13.11 0.46
N ALA A 82 -5.48 -13.50 0.22
CA ALA A 82 -5.89 -14.90 0.30
C ALA A 82 -5.11 -15.77 -0.71
N LYS A 83 -4.91 -15.30 -1.94
CA LYS A 83 -4.11 -16.01 -2.96
C LYS A 83 -2.64 -16.13 -2.55
N MET A 84 -2.02 -15.04 -2.07
CA MET A 84 -0.62 -15.03 -1.63
C MET A 84 -0.39 -15.98 -0.45
N ILE A 85 -1.32 -16.02 0.52
CA ILE A 85 -1.25 -16.96 1.67
C ILE A 85 -1.32 -18.41 1.19
N HIS A 86 -2.13 -18.70 0.16
CA HIS A 86 -2.27 -20.06 -0.38
C HIS A 86 -1.12 -20.49 -1.29
N GLN A 87 -0.49 -19.57 -2.03
CA GLN A 87 0.53 -19.89 -3.03
C GLN A 87 1.88 -20.31 -2.43
N LYS A 88 2.17 -20.02 -1.14
CA LYS A 88 3.46 -20.31 -0.47
C LYS A 88 4.69 -19.76 -1.21
N ASP A 89 4.52 -18.81 -2.13
CA ASP A 89 5.63 -18.21 -2.85
C ASP A 89 6.56 -17.48 -1.88
N THR A 90 7.87 -17.68 -2.03
CA THR A 90 8.89 -16.92 -1.29
C THR A 90 8.93 -15.50 -1.81
N ILE A 91 8.60 -14.53 -0.95
CA ILE A 91 8.83 -13.12 -1.21
C ILE A 91 10.30 -12.85 -0.93
N GLU A 92 11.08 -12.51 -1.96
CA GLU A 92 12.49 -12.12 -1.78
C GLU A 92 12.58 -10.87 -0.88
N GLY A 93 13.59 -10.84 0.00
CA GLY A 93 13.86 -9.70 0.89
C GLY A 93 14.22 -8.44 0.11
N TYR A 94 14.17 -7.27 0.77
CA TYR A 94 14.64 -6.03 0.13
C TYR A 94 16.13 -6.14 -0.20
N PRO A 95 16.59 -5.62 -1.36
CA PRO A 95 17.99 -5.28 -1.50
C PRO A 95 18.36 -4.27 -0.42
N GLU A 96 19.56 -4.39 0.16
CA GLU A 96 20.07 -3.41 1.11
C GLU A 96 19.99 -2.02 0.47
N PHE A 97 19.32 -1.08 1.13
CA PHE A 97 19.32 0.32 0.69
C PHE A 97 20.71 0.89 1.01
N GLU A 98 21.55 1.08 -0.01
CA GLU A 98 22.75 1.94 0.08
C GLU A 98 22.37 3.41 0.33
#